data_AF-A0ABD0NNP4-F1
#
_entry.id   AF-A0ABD0NNP4-F1
#
_cell.length_a   1.000
_cell.length_b   1.000
_cell.length_c   1.000
_cell.angle_alpha   90.00
_cell.angle_beta   90.00
_cell.angle_gamma   90.00
#
_symmetry.space_group_name_H-M   'P 1'
#
loop_
_entity.id
_entity.type
_entity.pdbx_description
1 polymer ?
#
loop_
_entity_poly.entity_id
_entity_poly.type
_entity_poly.pdbx_seq_one_letter_code
_entity_poly.pdbx_strand_id
1 'polypeptide(L)'
;LPSRACKFLSALVAKTYAASGQAASALHAMAILQVYQAKVLKDLHEGVPDPELLQKLCSATDYALRATKVTAQALGKAMSTMVVQERHLWLNLAEMQDAEKVRFLDAPISQAGLFSETVEDFAQ
;
A
#
# COMPACT_ATOMS: atom_id res chain seq x y z
N LEU A 1 21.53 -13.50 -20.46
CA LEU A 1 20.84 -12.23 -20.12
C LEU A 1 19.45 -12.56 -19.56
N PRO A 2 18.89 -11.75 -18.64
CA PRO A 2 17.57 -12.02 -18.04
C PRO A 2 16.45 -11.99 -19.09
N SER A 3 15.45 -12.87 -18.94
CA SER A 3 14.28 -12.93 -19.83
C SER A 3 13.40 -11.68 -19.71
N ARG A 4 12.53 -11.43 -20.71
CA ARG A 4 11.56 -10.32 -20.67
C ARG A 4 10.63 -10.42 -19.45
N ALA A 5 10.15 -11.63 -19.14
CA ALA A 5 9.34 -11.91 -17.96
C ALA A 5 10.09 -11.57 -16.67
N CYS A 6 11.37 -11.97 -16.55
CA CYS A 6 12.20 -11.66 -15.39
C CYS A 6 12.39 -10.15 -15.19
N LYS A 7 12.67 -9.40 -16.27
CA LYS A 7 12.78 -7.93 -16.23
C LYS A 7 11.48 -7.27 -15.78
N PHE A 8 10.34 -7.76 -16.27
CA PHE A 8 9.04 -7.24 -15.90
C PHE A 8 8.71 -7.49 -14.41
N LEU A 9 8.92 -8.72 -13.93
CA LEU A 9 8.75 -9.05 -12.50
C LEU A 9 9.68 -8.21 -11.61
N SER A 10 10.94 -8.04 -12.02
CA SER A 10 11.88 -7.17 -11.30
C SER A 10 11.40 -5.72 -11.21
N ALA A 11 10.80 -5.19 -12.28
CA ALA A 11 10.21 -3.84 -12.27
C ALA A 11 8.99 -3.74 -11.34
N LEU A 12 8.17 -4.79 -11.23
CA LEU A 12 7.07 -4.84 -10.25
C LEU A 12 7.60 -4.90 -8.81
N VAL A 13 8.63 -5.71 -8.54
CA VAL A 13 9.29 -5.75 -7.22
C VAL A 13 9.82 -4.36 -6.83
N ALA A 14 10.46 -3.66 -7.75
CA ALA A 14 10.95 -2.30 -7.50
C ALA A 14 9.81 -1.32 -7.16
N LYS A 15 8.67 -1.41 -7.85
CA LYS A 15 7.46 -0.61 -7.54
C LYS A 15 6.89 -0.94 -6.16
N THR A 16 6.79 -2.22 -5.82
CA THR A 16 6.36 -2.68 -4.49
C THR A 16 7.29 -2.13 -3.41
N TYR A 17 8.61 -2.25 -3.60
CA TYR A 17 9.61 -1.74 -2.66
C TYR A 17 9.47 -0.23 -2.45
N ALA A 18 9.34 0.54 -3.54
CA ALA A 18 9.15 1.98 -3.45
C ALA A 18 7.85 2.36 -2.73
N ALA A 19 6.74 1.67 -3.00
CA ALA A 19 5.47 1.90 -2.34
C ALA A 19 5.53 1.55 -0.84
N SER A 20 6.15 0.43 -0.48
CA SER A 20 6.38 0.05 0.92
C SER A 20 7.28 1.06 1.64
N GLY A 21 8.33 1.57 0.97
CA GLY A 21 9.18 2.64 1.49
C GLY A 21 8.41 3.93 1.76
N GLN A 22 7.50 4.31 0.84
CA GLN A 22 6.61 5.46 1.04
C GLN A 22 5.68 5.25 2.23
N ALA A 23 5.11 4.05 2.41
CA ALA A 23 4.30 3.72 3.57
C ALA A 23 5.09 3.85 4.88
N ALA A 24 6.32 3.34 4.91
CA ALA A 24 7.21 3.42 6.06
C ALA A 24 7.60 4.88 6.40
N SER A 25 7.89 5.70 5.39
CA SER A 25 8.20 7.13 5.58
C SER A 25 6.99 7.89 6.15
N ALA A 26 5.78 7.63 5.65
CA ALA A 26 4.57 8.24 6.18
C ALA A 26 4.27 7.79 7.62
N LEU A 27 4.51 6.52 7.96
CA LEU A 27 4.41 6.02 9.33
C LEU A 27 5.43 6.69 10.26
N HIS A 28 6.66 6.92 9.79
CA HIS A 28 7.66 7.63 10.56
C HIS A 28 7.24 9.07 10.86
N ALA A 29 6.71 9.80 9.87
CA ALA A 29 6.16 11.13 10.08
C ALA A 29 4.98 11.12 11.07
N MET A 30 4.09 10.13 10.98
CA MET A 30 2.99 9.94 11.93
C MET A 30 3.51 9.73 13.36
N ALA A 31 4.55 8.92 13.56
CA ALA A 31 5.15 8.70 14.89
C ALA A 31 5.71 10.00 15.49
N ILE A 32 6.39 10.83 14.68
CA ILE A 32 6.89 12.15 15.11
C ILE A 32 5.72 13.05 15.53
N LEU A 33 4.64 13.08 14.74
CA LEU A 33 3.45 13.87 15.04
C LEU A 33 2.77 13.40 16.33
N GLN A 34 2.69 12.10 16.58
CA GLN A 34 2.14 11.56 17.83
C GLN A 34 2.98 11.96 19.05
N VAL A 35 4.31 11.94 18.94
CA VAL A 35 5.19 12.44 20.01
C VAL A 35 4.97 13.92 20.25
N TYR A 36 4.80 14.71 19.19
CA TYR A 36 4.48 16.13 19.31
C TYR A 36 3.12 16.37 19.97
N GLN A 37 2.08 15.66 19.55
CA GLN A 37 0.74 15.72 20.15
C GLN A 37 0.78 15.39 21.64
N ALA A 38 1.53 14.35 22.04
CA ALA A 38 1.67 13.97 23.45
C ALA A 38 2.32 15.08 24.29
N LYS A 39 3.31 15.80 23.74
CA LYS A 39 3.93 16.95 24.42
C LYS A 39 2.93 18.10 24.58
N VAL A 40 2.23 18.47 23.52
CA VAL A 40 1.20 19.54 23.57
C VAL A 40 0.09 19.19 24.55
N LEU A 41 -0.35 17.93 24.60
CA LEU A 41 -1.35 17.46 25.56
C LEU A 41 -0.85 17.55 27.01
N LYS A 42 0.43 17.24 27.26
CA LYS A 42 1.04 17.41 28.58
C LYS A 42 1.05 18.89 28.99
N ASP A 43 1.48 19.78 28.11
CA ASP A 43 1.53 21.22 28.38
C ASP A 43 0.13 21.80 28.65
N LEU A 44 -0.89 21.34 27.92
CA LEU A 44 -2.30 21.68 28.15
C LEU A 44 -2.83 21.16 29.48
N HIS A 45 -2.34 20.02 29.96
CA HIS A 45 -2.74 19.44 31.24
C HIS A 45 -2.11 20.17 32.43
N GLU A 46 -0.85 20.60 32.28
CA GLU A 46 -0.09 21.29 33.33
C GLU A 46 -0.39 22.81 33.37
N GLY A 47 -0.86 23.39 32.27
CA GLY A 47 -1.13 24.82 32.13
C GLY A 47 -2.62 25.22 32.15
N VAL A 48 -2.86 26.53 31.99
CA VAL A 48 -4.20 27.06 31.72
C VAL A 48 -4.56 26.75 30.26
N PRO A 49 -5.82 26.38 29.94
CA PRO A 49 -6.24 26.12 28.57
C PRO A 49 -5.88 27.28 27.62
N ASP A 50 -4.96 27.02 26.71
CA ASP A 50 -4.46 27.98 25.72
C ASP A 50 -5.04 27.65 24.33
N PRO A 51 -5.82 28.56 23.71
CA PRO A 51 -6.32 28.40 22.35
C PRO A 51 -5.22 28.10 21.31
N GLU A 52 -4.00 28.61 21.49
CA GLU A 52 -2.89 28.38 20.56
C GLU A 52 -2.40 26.92 20.61
N LEU A 53 -2.29 26.36 21.82
CA LEU A 53 -1.94 24.94 22.01
C LEU A 53 -3.03 24.01 21.45
N LEU A 54 -4.31 24.36 21.62
CA LEU A 54 -5.41 23.61 21.01
C LEU A 54 -5.33 23.64 19.47
N GLN A 55 -5.01 24.78 18.87
CA GLN A 55 -4.84 24.89 17.42
C GLN A 55 -3.64 24.05 16.92
N LYS A 56 -2.53 24.04 17.66
CA LYS A 56 -1.36 23.18 17.38
C LYS A 56 -1.73 21.70 17.43
N LEU A 57 -2.51 21.29 18.43
CA LEU A 57 -3.01 19.91 18.56
C LEU A 57 -3.91 19.52 17.37
N CYS A 58 -4.87 20.36 16.99
CA CYS A 58 -5.73 20.14 15.83
C CYS A 58 -4.91 20.01 14.53
N SER A 59 -3.94 20.90 14.34
CA SER A 59 -3.07 20.88 13.14
C SER A 59 -2.23 19.61 13.07
N ALA A 60 -1.60 19.21 14.19
CA ALA A 60 -0.83 17.97 14.26
C ALA A 60 -1.69 16.73 14.00
N THR A 61 -2.96 16.77 14.43
CA THR A 61 -3.94 15.70 14.17
C THR A 61 -4.31 15.61 12.69
N ASP A 62 -4.55 16.75 12.02
CA ASP A 62 -4.80 16.76 10.57
C ASP A 62 -3.60 16.19 9.79
N TYR A 63 -2.37 16.59 10.15
CA TYR A 63 -1.17 16.02 9.54
C TYR A 63 -1.04 14.51 9.80
N ALA A 64 -1.36 14.03 11.01
CA ALA A 64 -1.31 12.61 11.33
C ALA A 64 -2.33 11.82 10.50
N LEU A 65 -3.56 12.33 10.34
CA LEU A 65 -4.59 11.73 9.50
C LEU A 65 -4.18 11.67 8.02
N ARG A 66 -3.55 12.73 7.51
CA ARG A 66 -2.98 12.73 6.15
C ARG A 66 -1.87 11.70 6.00
N ALA A 67 -0.99 11.59 6.98
CA ALA A 67 0.06 10.57 6.99
C ALA A 67 -0.53 9.16 6.98
N THR A 68 -1.54 8.87 7.81
CA THR A 68 -2.27 7.58 7.81
C THR A 68 -2.90 7.28 6.45
N LYS A 69 -3.54 8.28 5.82
CA LYS A 69 -4.10 8.13 4.47
C LYS A 69 -3.03 7.76 3.45
N VAL A 70 -1.89 8.45 3.47
CA VAL A 70 -0.76 8.16 2.57
C VAL A 70 -0.23 6.75 2.81
N THR A 71 -0.07 6.33 4.06
CA THR A 71 0.33 4.96 4.42
C THR A 71 -0.64 3.93 3.83
N ALA A 72 -1.95 4.10 4.05
CA ALA A 72 -2.96 3.17 3.54
C ALA A 72 -2.94 3.07 2.01
N GLN A 73 -2.84 4.21 1.31
CA GLN A 73 -2.74 4.23 -0.15
C GLN A 73 -1.46 3.56 -0.67
N ALA A 74 -0.32 3.81 -0.01
CA ALA A 74 0.96 3.23 -0.38
C ALA A 74 0.98 1.70 -0.16
N LEU A 75 0.42 1.23 0.95
CA LEU A 75 0.22 -0.21 1.20
C LEU A 75 -0.71 -0.85 0.17
N GLY A 76 -1.84 -0.21 -0.16
CA GLY A 76 -2.74 -0.71 -1.20
C GLY A 76 -2.05 -0.82 -2.58
N LYS A 77 -1.19 0.14 -2.93
CA LYS A 77 -0.36 0.07 -4.14
C LYS A 77 0.65 -1.07 -4.08
N ALA A 78 1.32 -1.28 -2.94
CA ALA A 78 2.27 -2.37 -2.76
C ALA A 78 1.56 -3.73 -2.91
N MET A 79 0.42 -3.92 -2.23
CA MET A 79 -0.35 -5.17 -2.27
C MET A 79 -0.89 -5.47 -3.67
N SER A 80 -1.49 -4.49 -4.35
CA SER A 80 -1.98 -4.68 -5.72
C SER A 80 -0.84 -5.01 -6.70
N THR A 81 0.32 -4.36 -6.55
CA THR A 81 1.50 -4.66 -7.37
C THR A 81 2.02 -6.08 -7.12
N MET A 82 2.03 -6.54 -5.86
CA MET A 82 2.38 -7.93 -5.52
C MET A 82 1.41 -8.94 -6.12
N VAL A 83 0.10 -8.70 -6.07
CA VAL A 83 -0.90 -9.57 -6.70
C VAL A 83 -0.66 -9.69 -8.20
N VAL A 84 -0.43 -8.57 -8.88
CA VAL A 84 -0.10 -8.55 -10.31
C VAL A 84 1.20 -9.33 -10.57
N GLN A 85 2.23 -9.13 -9.75
CA GLN A 85 3.48 -9.87 -9.85
C GLN A 85 3.27 -11.39 -9.74
N GLU A 86 2.54 -11.84 -8.72
CA GLU A 86 2.22 -13.26 -8.51
C GLU A 86 1.44 -13.83 -9.70
N ARG A 87 0.41 -13.13 -10.18
CA ARG A 87 -0.35 -13.56 -11.37
C ARG A 87 0.55 -13.75 -12.58
N HIS A 88 1.42 -12.78 -12.85
CA HIS A 88 2.37 -12.89 -13.97
C HIS A 88 3.37 -14.03 -13.77
N LEU A 89 3.83 -14.28 -12.55
CA LEU A 89 4.72 -15.40 -12.26
C LEU A 89 4.03 -16.74 -12.58
N TRP A 90 2.85 -16.97 -12.00
CA TRP A 90 2.11 -18.22 -12.19
C TRP A 90 1.70 -18.44 -13.63
N LEU A 91 1.20 -17.42 -14.34
CA LEU A 91 0.81 -17.53 -15.75
C LEU A 91 2.00 -17.70 -16.71
N ASN A 92 3.20 -17.25 -16.34
CA ASN A 92 4.41 -17.54 -17.12
C ASN A 92 4.90 -18.98 -16.95
N LEU A 93 4.58 -19.61 -15.82
CA LEU A 93 4.89 -21.02 -15.53
C LEU A 93 3.80 -21.95 -16.02
N ALA A 94 2.56 -21.47 -16.12
CA ALA A 94 1.46 -22.20 -16.72
C ALA A 94 1.71 -22.32 -18.23
N GLU A 95 1.61 -23.54 -18.76
CA GLU A 95 1.72 -23.84 -20.20
C GLU A 95 0.46 -23.38 -20.97
N MET A 96 0.09 -22.11 -20.79
CA MET A 96 -1.10 -21.48 -21.37
C MET A 96 -0.73 -20.60 -22.55
N GLN A 97 -1.66 -20.44 -23.49
CA GLN A 97 -1.50 -19.49 -24.58
C GLN A 97 -1.65 -18.06 -24.08
N ASP A 98 -0.92 -17.12 -24.68
CA ASP A 98 -0.92 -15.72 -24.22
C ASP A 98 -2.32 -15.08 -24.29
N ALA A 99 -3.17 -15.50 -25.23
CA ALA A 99 -4.56 -15.04 -25.32
C ALA A 99 -5.39 -15.43 -24.08
N GLU A 100 -5.13 -16.60 -23.50
CA GLU A 100 -5.86 -17.10 -22.32
C GLU A 100 -5.39 -16.42 -21.03
N LYS A 101 -4.13 -15.97 -21.00
CA LYS A 101 -3.55 -15.28 -19.83
C LYS A 101 -4.17 -13.92 -19.58
N VAL A 102 -4.61 -13.21 -20.63
CA VAL A 102 -5.11 -11.83 -20.54
C VAL A 102 -6.27 -11.72 -19.54
N ARG A 103 -7.26 -12.61 -19.63
CA ARG A 103 -8.42 -12.57 -18.71
C ARG A 103 -8.04 -12.77 -17.23
N PHE A 104 -6.98 -13.52 -16.94
CA PHE A 104 -6.51 -13.73 -15.56
C PHE A 104 -5.72 -12.53 -15.04
N LEU A 105 -5.00 -11.84 -15.93
CA LEU A 105 -4.30 -10.61 -15.58
C LEU A 105 -5.29 -9.49 -15.26
N ASP A 106 -6.36 -9.39 -16.05
CA ASP A 106 -7.39 -8.34 -15.94
C ASP A 106 -8.46 -8.63 -14.88
N ALA A 107 -8.45 -9.82 -14.27
CA ALA A 107 -9.39 -10.20 -13.23
C ALA A 107 -9.37 -9.19 -12.06
N PRO A 108 -10.51 -8.82 -11.46
CA PRO A 108 -10.51 -8.00 -10.25
C PRO A 108 -9.65 -8.62 -9.14
N ILE A 109 -9.04 -7.79 -8.30
CA ILE A 109 -8.34 -8.27 -7.11
C ILE A 109 -9.40 -8.60 -6.05
N SER A 110 -9.43 -9.86 -5.60
CA SER A 110 -10.34 -10.34 -4.57
C SER A 110 -9.55 -10.89 -3.38
N GLN A 111 -10.13 -10.83 -2.19
CA GLN A 111 -9.57 -11.49 -1.00
C GLN A 111 -9.77 -13.01 -1.01
N ALA A 112 -10.69 -13.52 -1.84
CA ALA A 112 -11.01 -14.95 -1.92
C ALA A 112 -9.90 -15.77 -2.60
N GLY A 113 -9.11 -15.17 -3.49
CA GLY A 113 -8.03 -15.88 -4.18
C GLY A 113 -7.30 -15.02 -5.21
N LEU A 114 -6.10 -15.45 -5.59
CA LEU A 114 -5.20 -14.71 -6.50
C LEU A 114 -5.85 -14.39 -7.85
N PHE A 115 -6.64 -15.31 -8.39
CA PHE A 115 -7.32 -15.19 -9.68
C PHE A 115 -8.84 -15.03 -9.56
N SER A 116 -9.38 -15.00 -8.32
CA SER A 116 -10.83 -14.91 -8.04
C SER A 116 -11.66 -15.97 -8.80
N GLU A 117 -12.93 -15.68 -9.04
CA GLU A 117 -13.92 -16.49 -9.78
C GLU A 117 -13.51 -16.80 -11.24
N THR A 118 -12.53 -16.07 -11.82
CA THR A 118 -12.06 -16.29 -13.20
C THR A 118 -11.51 -17.70 -13.44
N VAL A 119 -11.08 -18.39 -12.38
CA VAL A 119 -10.66 -19.81 -12.48
C VAL A 119 -11.87 -20.74 -12.60
N GLU A 120 -12.95 -20.46 -11.87
CA GLU A 120 -14.17 -21.26 -11.88
C GLU A 120 -14.90 -21.13 -13.22
N ASP A 121 -14.97 -19.90 -13.74
CA ASP A 121 -15.52 -19.62 -15.08
C ASP A 121 -14.72 -20.29 -16.21
N PHE A 122 -13.42 -20.53 -16.01
CA PHE A 122 -12.60 -21.19 -17.03
C PHE A 122 -12.74 -22.71 -17.03
N ALA A 123 -13.04 -23.31 -15.89
CA ALA A 123 -13.13 -24.76 -15.75
C ALA A 123 -14.46 -25.34 -16.30
N GLN A 124 -15.41 -24.48 -16.70
CA GLN A 124 -16.67 -24.83 -17.34
C GLN A 124 -16.55 -24.88 -18.86
#